data_AF-A0A7Y5IDV0-F1
#
_entry.id   AF-A0A7Y5IDV0-F1
#
_cell.length_a   1.000
_cell.length_b   1.000
_cell.length_c   1.000
_cell.angle_alpha   90.00
_cell.angle_beta   90.00
_cell.angle_gamma   90.00
#
_symmetry.space_group_name_H-M   'P 1'
#
loop_
_entity.id
_entity.type
_entity.pdbx_description
1 polymer ?
#
loop_
_entity_poly.entity_id
_entity_poly.type
_entity_poly.pdbx_seq_one_letter_code
_entity_poly.pdbx_strand_id
1 'polypeptide(L)'
;MRPFILLLLLTVTAAAQQPQQSYNLTTVDPKNTRDYPGGRGEHQLIIYTEAYGRPSTGTNQWGAEATVKDDIVIKFGGNNSVIRPGEYVISGHGRARVFLQNTVKVGAKIVRTDSTVTVVFDRESFRIYSDLRRAELVRKYERIKQQLNDSERVMLRSVIDSLSIVRDTPGDSSVTSVDSSLYDEGMRLLDEIEYRISVSPSVEGRGVWHRPVEKNNEEIAATVARLADAGFNMIFLETIWRGETIYPGFITQQKKEFVGFDPLRSFIDEGKKRGVEVHAWIHTFFVGYLGPDEDTSSGPILLRHPEWQLVKRNGGKVSTAEPGYLYVNPAHPEAQDFIASLYREVHSNYPDIAGIQMDYIRYPVNVPLEESSDYSELSRSRFKAQYGVDPLQIDPTTDPAVWELWRLWREQVITGFVKRIRWENPEVLLSADIFPDIDEAERTKMQKWSTWAAMGYVNFLAPMVYTVNAEWIAESIGRMRGVIGDSFPLHIGLAPYLKLSPAQLLQQIEICRDLRASGVILFSSADLSPEQLRLLRIGPFRTAAQPPTLITKRSKP
;
A
#
# COMPACT_ATOMS: atom_id res chain seq x y z
N MET A 1 18.72 4.26 30.80
CA MET A 1 17.57 5.06 31.30
C MET A 1 18.08 6.19 32.17
N ARG A 2 18.39 7.33 31.55
CA ARG A 2 18.32 8.68 32.14
C ARG A 2 17.63 9.54 31.08
N PRO A 3 16.73 10.43 31.49
CA PRO A 3 15.51 10.68 30.76
C PRO A 3 15.76 11.71 29.66
N PHE A 4 15.28 11.40 28.45
CA PHE A 4 14.95 12.43 27.47
C PHE A 4 13.77 13.23 28.05
N ILE A 5 14.07 14.11 29.00
CA ILE A 5 13.26 15.28 29.30
C ILE A 5 13.43 16.16 28.06
N LEU A 6 12.62 15.89 27.05
CA LEU A 6 12.37 16.87 26.01
C LEU A 6 11.38 17.86 26.62
N LEU A 7 11.86 18.71 27.54
CA LEU A 7 11.17 19.94 27.90
C LEU A 7 11.38 20.89 26.71
N LEU A 8 10.76 20.55 25.58
CA LEU A 8 10.83 21.36 24.39
C LEU A 8 9.78 22.46 24.59
N LEU A 9 10.20 23.48 25.34
CA LEU A 9 9.74 24.82 25.11
C LEU A 9 9.93 25.07 23.61
N LEU A 10 8.85 25.04 22.83
CA LEU A 10 8.82 25.66 21.51
C LEU A 10 8.99 27.17 21.74
N THR A 11 10.19 27.61 22.10
CA THR A 11 10.58 29.01 21.99
C THR A 11 10.70 29.27 20.51
N VAL A 12 9.58 29.66 19.89
CA VAL A 12 9.58 30.31 18.59
C VAL A 12 10.25 31.66 18.80
N THR A 13 11.58 31.69 18.65
CA THR A 13 12.31 32.94 18.48
C THR A 13 12.12 33.43 17.04
N ALA A 14 11.97 34.73 16.90
CA ALA A 14 11.49 35.43 15.72
C ALA A 14 12.31 35.25 14.42
N ALA A 15 11.61 35.48 13.29
CA ALA A 15 12.02 35.55 11.87
C ALA A 15 11.82 34.23 11.10
N ALA A 16 11.22 34.08 9.91
CA ALA A 16 10.81 34.98 8.81
C ALA A 16 9.50 34.46 8.16
N GLN A 17 8.67 35.33 7.56
CA GLN A 17 7.32 34.97 7.06
C GLN A 17 7.46 33.95 5.92
N GLN A 18 6.74 32.81 5.93
CA GLN A 18 6.55 32.10 4.66
C GLN A 18 5.83 33.09 3.73
N PRO A 19 6.31 33.31 2.50
CA PRO A 19 5.70 34.27 1.60
C PRO A 19 4.22 33.94 1.47
N GLN A 20 3.33 34.92 1.64
CA GLN A 20 1.91 34.76 1.40
C GLN A 20 1.74 34.17 -0.01
N GLN A 21 1.24 32.95 -0.08
CA GLN A 21 1.06 32.29 -1.36
C GLN A 21 -0.40 32.43 -1.76
N SER A 22 -0.61 33.04 -2.92
CA SER A 22 -1.93 33.28 -3.47
C SER A 22 -2.14 32.43 -4.71
N TYR A 23 -3.38 32.02 -4.93
CA TYR A 23 -3.79 31.32 -6.13
C TYR A 23 -5.11 31.90 -6.64
N ASN A 24 -5.28 31.90 -7.96
CA ASN A 24 -6.50 32.43 -8.58
C ASN A 24 -7.68 31.49 -8.29
N LEU A 25 -8.71 32.04 -7.68
CA LEU A 25 -9.97 31.35 -7.46
C LEU A 25 -10.68 31.20 -8.80
N THR A 26 -11.03 29.98 -9.16
CA THR A 26 -11.77 29.72 -10.41
C THR A 26 -13.23 30.08 -10.24
N THR A 27 -13.86 29.60 -9.17
CA THR A 27 -15.27 29.87 -8.89
C THR A 27 -15.64 29.49 -7.45
N VAL A 28 -16.81 29.93 -7.00
CA VAL A 28 -17.47 29.54 -5.75
C VAL A 28 -18.75 28.81 -6.13
N ASP A 29 -19.01 27.66 -5.50
CA ASP A 29 -20.22 26.84 -5.68
C ASP A 29 -20.52 26.54 -7.16
N PRO A 30 -19.66 25.77 -7.85
CA PRO A 30 -19.78 25.50 -9.28
C PRO A 30 -21.06 24.72 -9.59
N LYS A 31 -21.49 24.75 -10.85
CA LYS A 31 -22.49 23.77 -11.31
C LYS A 31 -21.81 22.40 -11.45
N ASN A 32 -22.33 21.40 -10.74
CA ASN A 32 -21.86 20.03 -10.91
C ASN A 32 -22.28 19.51 -12.29
N THR A 33 -21.33 19.04 -13.09
CA THR A 33 -21.57 18.47 -14.42
C THR A 33 -21.16 17.00 -14.45
N ARG A 34 -21.68 16.25 -15.42
CA ARG A 34 -21.37 14.81 -15.55
C ARG A 34 -19.87 14.55 -15.78
N ASP A 35 -19.19 15.49 -16.44
CA ASP A 35 -17.80 15.34 -16.86
C ASP A 35 -16.80 15.75 -15.77
N TYR A 36 -17.24 16.51 -14.75
CA TYR A 36 -16.40 16.98 -13.66
C TYR A 36 -17.06 16.72 -12.31
N PRO A 37 -16.68 15.65 -11.58
CA PRO A 37 -17.18 15.39 -10.24
C PRO A 37 -16.99 16.60 -9.32
N GLY A 38 -18.11 17.07 -8.76
CA GLY A 38 -18.17 18.26 -7.91
C GLY A 38 -18.19 19.58 -8.69
N GLY A 39 -18.05 19.55 -10.02
CA GLY A 39 -17.88 20.74 -10.85
C GLY A 39 -16.44 21.26 -10.89
N ARG A 40 -15.46 20.48 -10.40
CA ARG A 40 -14.02 20.83 -10.38
C ARG A 40 -13.29 20.24 -11.58
N GLY A 41 -12.95 21.09 -12.54
CA GLY A 41 -12.12 20.75 -13.69
C GLY A 41 -10.62 20.72 -13.39
N GLU A 42 -9.83 20.40 -14.42
CA GLU A 42 -8.37 20.32 -14.29
C GLU A 42 -7.74 21.69 -13.98
N HIS A 43 -6.74 21.72 -13.10
CA HIS A 43 -6.03 22.92 -12.65
C HIS A 43 -6.88 23.98 -11.94
N GLN A 44 -8.16 23.71 -11.66
CA GLN A 44 -9.06 24.67 -11.02
C GLN A 44 -8.94 24.65 -9.50
N LEU A 45 -9.13 25.83 -8.90
CA LEU A 45 -9.32 26.03 -7.46
C LEU A 45 -10.75 26.50 -7.22
N ILE A 46 -11.50 25.75 -6.43
CA ILE A 46 -12.92 25.99 -6.17
C ILE A 46 -13.17 26.12 -4.67
N ILE A 47 -14.11 26.98 -4.29
CA ILE A 47 -14.67 27.01 -2.94
C ILE A 47 -16.08 26.43 -2.96
N TYR A 48 -16.36 25.52 -2.03
CA TYR A 48 -17.69 25.00 -1.77
C TYR A 48 -18.19 25.52 -0.43
N THR A 49 -19.34 26.16 -0.42
CA THR A 49 -20.03 26.66 0.76
C THR A 49 -21.37 25.94 0.94
N GLU A 50 -22.10 26.28 2.00
CA GLU A 50 -23.47 25.77 2.22
C GLU A 50 -24.40 26.08 1.02
N ALA A 51 -24.16 27.18 0.29
CA ALA A 51 -24.94 27.55 -0.88
C ALA A 51 -24.75 26.60 -2.08
N TYR A 52 -23.73 25.72 -2.07
CA TYR A 52 -23.59 24.63 -3.04
C TYR A 52 -24.78 23.65 -3.00
N GLY A 53 -25.48 23.56 -1.87
CA GLY A 53 -26.70 22.77 -1.72
C GLY A 53 -26.49 21.25 -1.68
N ARG A 54 -25.25 20.78 -1.47
CA ARG A 54 -24.91 19.36 -1.29
C ARG A 54 -24.20 19.13 0.05
N PRO A 55 -24.31 17.93 0.64
CA PRO A 55 -23.67 17.62 1.92
C PRO A 55 -22.14 17.50 1.83
N SER A 56 -21.58 17.37 0.62
CA SER A 56 -20.14 17.29 0.37
C SER A 56 -19.78 17.89 -0.99
N THR A 57 -18.49 18.08 -1.24
CA THR A 57 -18.00 18.67 -2.51
C THR A 57 -18.25 17.79 -3.73
N GLY A 58 -18.42 16.47 -3.57
CA GLY A 58 -18.67 15.54 -4.67
C GLY A 58 -17.47 15.32 -5.59
N THR A 59 -16.26 15.73 -5.18
CA THR A 59 -15.04 15.65 -6.00
C THR A 59 -14.41 14.26 -5.99
N ASN A 60 -13.64 13.94 -7.04
CA ASN A 60 -12.90 12.68 -7.12
C ASN A 60 -11.55 12.75 -6.36
N GLN A 61 -10.89 11.60 -6.25
CA GLN A 61 -9.63 11.41 -5.51
C GLN A 61 -8.39 12.13 -6.05
N TRP A 62 -8.46 12.76 -7.22
CA TRP A 62 -7.28 13.27 -7.93
C TRP A 62 -6.83 14.67 -7.49
N GLY A 63 -7.64 15.36 -6.67
CA GLY A 63 -7.31 16.69 -6.13
C GLY A 63 -6.85 16.68 -4.66
N ALA A 64 -6.90 17.85 -4.04
CA ALA A 64 -6.72 18.05 -2.61
C ALA A 64 -7.75 19.03 -2.08
N GLU A 65 -8.19 18.83 -0.84
CA GLU A 65 -9.18 19.69 -0.19
C GLU A 65 -8.76 20.14 1.20
N ALA A 66 -9.25 21.32 1.59
CA ALA A 66 -9.07 21.91 2.91
C ALA A 66 -10.44 22.36 3.43
N THR A 67 -10.85 21.87 4.60
CA THR A 67 -12.04 22.38 5.30
C THR A 67 -11.64 23.58 6.15
N VAL A 68 -12.39 24.66 6.00
CA VAL A 68 -12.11 25.96 6.63
C VAL A 68 -13.31 26.37 7.46
N LYS A 69 -13.05 26.84 8.68
CA LYS A 69 -14.03 27.35 9.62
C LYS A 69 -13.49 28.62 10.26
N ASP A 70 -14.29 29.67 10.30
CA ASP A 70 -13.88 30.99 10.83
C ASP A 70 -12.57 31.49 10.16
N ASP A 71 -12.46 31.27 8.85
CA ASP A 71 -11.27 31.53 8.02
C ASP A 71 -10.00 30.78 8.44
N ILE A 72 -10.09 29.79 9.31
CA ILE A 72 -8.99 28.91 9.72
C ILE A 72 -9.18 27.53 9.12
N VAL A 73 -8.11 26.98 8.54
CA VAL A 73 -8.09 25.60 8.05
C VAL A 73 -8.17 24.66 9.25
N ILE A 74 -9.24 23.89 9.37
CA ILE A 74 -9.45 22.93 10.46
C ILE A 74 -9.17 21.48 10.05
N LYS A 75 -9.12 21.21 8.74
CA LYS A 75 -8.76 19.91 8.16
C LYS A 75 -8.09 20.15 6.81
N PHE A 76 -7.05 19.37 6.51
CA PHE A 76 -6.41 19.33 5.20
C PHE A 76 -6.23 17.89 4.74
N GLY A 77 -6.48 17.62 3.45
CA GLY A 77 -6.34 16.30 2.85
C GLY A 77 -7.67 15.56 2.65
N GLY A 78 -7.62 14.52 1.82
CA GLY A 78 -8.80 13.84 1.28
C GLY A 78 -9.40 14.57 0.06
N ASN A 79 -10.51 14.04 -0.43
CA ASN A 79 -11.38 14.66 -1.42
C ASN A 79 -12.85 14.37 -1.02
N ASN A 80 -13.82 14.95 -1.73
CA ASN A 80 -15.24 14.80 -1.39
C ASN A 80 -15.59 15.21 0.06
N SER A 81 -14.97 16.28 0.56
CA SER A 81 -15.12 16.71 1.95
C SER A 81 -16.56 17.13 2.25
N VAL A 82 -17.03 16.76 3.44
CA VAL A 82 -18.33 17.20 3.97
C VAL A 82 -18.32 18.73 4.12
N ILE A 83 -19.41 19.37 3.70
CA ILE A 83 -19.64 20.80 3.85
C ILE A 83 -20.63 20.96 5.02
N ARG A 84 -20.14 21.41 6.18
CA ARG A 84 -20.98 21.60 7.38
C ARG A 84 -21.41 23.06 7.51
N PRO A 85 -22.50 23.35 8.23
CA PRO A 85 -22.90 24.73 8.52
C PRO A 85 -21.77 25.53 9.18
N GLY A 86 -21.49 26.72 8.63
CA GLY A 86 -20.39 27.58 9.08
C GLY A 86 -18.99 27.16 8.60
N GLU A 87 -18.89 26.13 7.76
CA GLU A 87 -17.64 25.69 7.13
C GLU A 87 -17.71 25.92 5.61
N TYR A 88 -16.54 26.02 4.99
CA TYR A 88 -16.39 25.93 3.54
C TYR A 88 -15.20 25.05 3.18
N VAL A 89 -15.19 24.51 1.97
CA VAL A 89 -14.12 23.64 1.48
C VAL A 89 -13.40 24.32 0.32
N ILE A 90 -12.09 24.50 0.44
CA ILE A 90 -11.22 24.89 -0.67
C ILE A 90 -10.73 23.61 -1.34
N SER A 91 -10.87 23.53 -2.65
CA SER A 91 -10.71 22.28 -3.38
C SER A 91 -9.96 22.53 -4.69
N GLY A 92 -8.82 21.85 -4.87
CA GLY A 92 -7.92 22.07 -5.99
C GLY A 92 -7.62 20.79 -6.78
N HIS A 93 -7.53 20.90 -8.10
CA HIS A 93 -7.05 19.83 -8.99
C HIS A 93 -5.78 20.27 -9.75
N GLY A 94 -4.98 19.33 -10.24
CA GLY A 94 -3.80 19.65 -11.06
C GLY A 94 -2.85 20.66 -10.41
N ARG A 95 -2.71 21.86 -10.99
CA ARG A 95 -1.82 22.90 -10.47
C ARG A 95 -2.35 23.51 -9.16
N ALA A 96 -3.67 23.65 -9.03
CA ALA A 96 -4.30 24.12 -7.80
C ALA A 96 -4.13 23.09 -6.67
N ARG A 97 -4.16 21.79 -6.97
CA ARG A 97 -3.81 20.74 -6.01
C ARG A 97 -2.38 20.92 -5.51
N VAL A 98 -1.41 21.08 -6.42
CA VAL A 98 0.00 21.29 -6.06
C VAL A 98 0.16 22.53 -5.18
N PHE A 99 -0.52 23.63 -5.51
CA PHE A 99 -0.57 24.82 -4.65
C PHE A 99 -1.09 24.48 -3.24
N LEU A 100 -2.25 23.82 -3.13
CA LEU A 100 -2.82 23.46 -1.83
C LEU A 100 -1.88 22.57 -1.02
N GLN A 101 -1.30 21.53 -1.64
CA GLN A 101 -0.38 20.61 -0.98
C GLN A 101 0.91 21.26 -0.49
N ASN A 102 1.37 22.31 -1.18
CA ASN A 102 2.60 23.02 -0.81
C ASN A 102 2.38 24.15 0.19
N THR A 103 1.15 24.66 0.31
CA THR A 103 0.88 25.92 1.04
C THR A 103 -0.09 25.77 2.19
N VAL A 104 -1.15 24.98 2.03
CA VAL A 104 -2.22 24.89 3.02
C VAL A 104 -1.83 23.91 4.13
N LYS A 105 -1.96 24.40 5.35
CA LYS A 105 -1.70 23.68 6.61
C LYS A 105 -2.91 23.86 7.52
N VAL A 106 -3.19 22.88 8.37
CA VAL A 106 -4.17 23.07 9.46
C VAL A 106 -3.70 24.25 10.33
N GLY A 107 -4.63 25.05 10.84
CA GLY A 107 -4.36 26.30 11.55
C GLY A 107 -3.99 27.49 10.65
N ALA A 108 -3.71 27.30 9.36
CA ALA A 108 -3.48 28.41 8.44
C ALA A 108 -4.74 29.27 8.31
N LYS A 109 -4.55 30.59 8.24
CA LYS A 109 -5.61 31.53 7.91
C LYS A 109 -5.79 31.64 6.41
N ILE A 110 -7.04 31.60 5.97
CA ILE A 110 -7.43 31.82 4.59
C ILE A 110 -7.94 33.25 4.47
N VAL A 111 -7.35 34.01 3.55
CA VAL A 111 -7.85 35.32 3.15
C VAL A 111 -8.38 35.19 1.73
N ARG A 112 -9.64 35.53 1.51
CA ARG A 112 -10.31 35.38 0.21
C ARG A 112 -10.77 36.71 -0.35
N THR A 113 -10.65 36.86 -1.66
CA THR A 113 -11.32 37.91 -2.46
C THR A 113 -12.21 37.24 -3.50
N ASP A 114 -12.87 38.03 -4.34
CA ASP A 114 -13.70 37.50 -5.44
C ASP A 114 -12.89 36.68 -6.46
N SER A 115 -11.56 36.87 -6.54
CA SER A 115 -10.71 36.26 -7.57
C SER A 115 -9.49 35.53 -7.03
N THR A 116 -9.20 35.60 -5.72
CA THR A 116 -7.99 35.00 -5.14
C THR A 116 -8.23 34.36 -3.79
N VAL A 117 -7.47 33.30 -3.52
CA VAL A 117 -7.30 32.69 -2.21
C VAL A 117 -5.85 32.87 -1.79
N THR A 118 -5.62 33.50 -0.65
CA THR A 118 -4.30 33.70 -0.04
C THR A 118 -4.21 32.89 1.24
N VAL A 119 -3.16 32.09 1.36
CA VAL A 119 -2.86 31.30 2.56
C VAL A 119 -1.87 32.10 3.40
N VAL A 120 -2.27 32.40 4.64
CA VAL A 120 -1.45 33.10 5.63
C VAL A 120 -1.13 32.13 6.75
N PHE A 121 0.16 31.96 7.05
CA PHE A 121 0.62 31.16 8.17
C PHE A 121 1.56 32.00 9.03
N ASP A 122 0.99 32.62 10.06
CA ASP A 122 1.68 33.51 11.00
C ASP A 122 1.76 32.88 12.41
N ARG A 123 2.22 33.66 13.40
CA ARG A 123 2.38 33.20 14.79
C ARG A 123 1.07 32.72 15.39
N GLU A 124 -0.04 33.39 15.11
CA GLU A 124 -1.35 33.01 15.62
C GLU A 124 -1.87 31.74 14.92
N SER A 125 -1.64 31.61 13.62
CA SER A 125 -1.91 30.39 12.85
C SER A 125 -1.18 29.18 13.44
N PHE A 126 0.10 29.35 13.81
CA PHE A 126 0.89 28.29 14.46
C PHE A 126 0.36 27.93 15.86
N ARG A 127 -0.09 28.93 16.64
CA ARG A 127 -0.72 28.69 17.95
C ARG A 127 -2.00 27.87 17.79
N ILE A 128 -2.88 28.26 16.86
CA ILE A 128 -4.13 27.54 16.58
C ILE A 128 -3.85 26.11 16.07
N TYR A 129 -2.89 25.96 15.16
CA TYR A 129 -2.44 24.66 14.68
C TYR A 129 -1.98 23.76 15.85
N SER A 130 -1.12 24.29 16.73
CA SER A 130 -0.60 23.56 17.89
C SER A 130 -1.71 23.15 18.86
N ASP A 131 -2.69 24.04 19.12
CA ASP A 131 -3.84 23.76 19.99
C ASP A 131 -4.75 22.66 19.41
N LEU A 132 -5.08 22.75 18.12
CA LEU A 132 -5.87 21.73 17.42
C LEU A 132 -5.17 20.37 17.46
N ARG A 133 -3.87 20.36 17.17
CA ARG A 133 -3.07 19.14 17.16
C ARG A 133 -2.91 18.55 18.55
N ARG A 134 -2.65 19.38 19.56
CA ARG A 134 -2.64 18.93 20.96
C ARG A 134 -3.95 18.29 21.36
N ALA A 135 -5.09 18.89 21.02
CA ALA A 135 -6.40 18.33 21.34
C ALA A 135 -6.62 16.95 20.70
N GLU A 136 -6.14 16.75 19.46
CA GLU A 136 -6.15 15.46 18.79
C GLU A 136 -5.25 14.42 19.48
N LEU A 137 -4.01 14.81 19.78
CA LEU A 137 -3.04 13.94 20.46
C LEU A 137 -3.51 13.55 21.87
N VAL A 138 -4.16 14.47 22.61
CA VAL A 138 -4.80 14.16 23.90
C VAL A 138 -5.88 13.10 23.72
N ARG A 139 -6.80 13.26 22.75
CA ARG A 139 -7.85 12.25 22.50
C ARG A 139 -7.25 10.89 22.16
N LYS A 140 -6.20 10.86 21.33
CA LYS A 140 -5.52 9.63 20.94
C LYS A 140 -4.78 8.98 22.11
N TYR A 141 -4.08 9.77 22.94
CA TYR A 141 -3.46 9.31 24.17
C TYR A 141 -4.49 8.70 25.14
N GLU A 142 -5.61 9.38 25.40
CA GLU A 142 -6.64 8.90 26.33
C GLU A 142 -7.23 7.54 25.88
N ARG A 143 -7.33 7.30 24.56
CA ARG A 143 -7.78 6.03 23.99
C ARG A 143 -6.77 4.89 24.23
N ILE A 144 -5.47 5.17 24.21
CA ILE A 144 -4.44 4.11 24.28
C ILE A 144 -3.73 4.03 25.64
N LYS A 145 -3.94 4.97 26.58
CA LYS A 145 -3.17 5.08 27.83
C LYS A 145 -3.16 3.82 28.69
N GLN A 146 -4.19 2.99 28.59
CA GLN A 146 -4.28 1.72 29.31
C GLN A 146 -3.34 0.64 28.75
N GLN A 147 -2.95 0.77 27.48
CA GLN A 147 -2.01 -0.13 26.80
C GLN A 147 -0.54 0.28 27.00
N LEU A 148 -0.30 1.49 27.52
CA LEU A 148 1.02 2.04 27.78
C LEU A 148 1.51 1.65 29.18
N ASN A 149 2.82 1.45 29.33
CA ASN A 149 3.45 1.31 30.64
C ASN A 149 3.57 2.68 31.36
N ASP A 150 3.87 2.68 32.66
CA ASP A 150 3.92 3.90 33.47
C ASP A 150 4.92 4.94 32.94
N SER A 151 6.09 4.48 32.49
CA SER A 151 7.13 5.35 31.95
C SER A 151 6.67 6.03 30.65
N GLU A 152 6.06 5.27 29.74
CA GLU A 152 5.47 5.78 28.50
C GLU A 152 4.33 6.77 28.79
N ARG A 153 3.44 6.43 29.74
CA ARG A 153 2.33 7.31 30.13
C ARG A 153 2.82 8.67 30.60
N VAL A 154 3.81 8.70 31.49
CA VAL A 154 4.38 9.94 32.05
C VAL A 154 5.11 10.72 30.95
N MET A 155 5.94 10.03 30.16
CA MET A 155 6.70 10.67 29.08
C MET A 155 5.77 11.30 28.04
N LEU A 156 4.81 10.54 27.50
CA LEU A 156 3.92 11.02 26.44
C LEU A 156 2.99 12.12 26.94
N ARG A 157 2.52 12.02 28.18
CA ARG A 157 1.69 13.09 28.76
C ARG A 157 2.49 14.37 28.93
N SER A 158 3.72 14.29 29.44
CA SER A 158 4.62 15.44 29.58
C SER A 158 4.87 16.13 28.23
N VAL A 159 5.10 15.35 27.17
CA VAL A 159 5.34 15.88 25.83
C VAL A 159 4.08 16.53 25.25
N ILE A 160 2.91 15.90 25.39
CA ILE A 160 1.62 16.48 24.94
C ILE A 160 1.29 17.78 25.69
N ASP A 161 1.56 17.84 26.99
CA ASP A 161 1.32 19.03 27.79
C ASP A 161 2.32 20.15 27.45
N SER A 162 3.54 19.81 27.01
CA SER A 162 4.54 20.78 26.56
C SER A 162 4.17 21.47 25.23
N LEU A 163 3.33 20.85 24.39
CA LEU A 163 2.82 21.47 23.14
C LEU A 163 2.01 22.76 23.38
N SER A 164 1.58 23.03 24.61
CA SER A 164 0.85 24.24 25.00
C SER A 164 1.74 25.50 25.13
N ILE A 165 3.07 25.37 25.00
CA ILE A 165 3.99 26.47 25.27
C ILE A 165 4.47 27.10 23.96
N VAL A 166 3.62 27.95 23.38
CA VAL A 166 4.09 29.17 22.69
C VAL A 166 3.72 30.32 23.63
N ARG A 167 4.49 30.48 24.72
CA ARG A 167 4.25 31.59 25.65
C ARG A 167 4.62 32.90 24.98
N ASP A 168 3.77 33.90 25.17
CA ASP A 168 4.13 35.29 24.94
C ASP A 168 5.33 35.65 25.81
N THR A 169 6.50 35.71 25.20
CA THR A 169 7.55 36.59 25.72
C THR A 169 7.01 38.01 25.57
N PRO A 170 6.75 38.75 26.66
CA PRO A 170 6.31 40.13 26.56
C PRO A 170 7.51 40.95 26.06
N GLY A 171 7.52 41.27 24.78
CA GLY A 171 8.64 41.98 24.17
C GLY A 171 8.50 41.98 22.66
N ASP A 172 7.89 43.06 22.18
CA ASP A 172 7.91 43.57 20.80
C ASP A 172 6.74 43.17 19.88
N SER A 173 5.73 44.05 19.89
CA SER A 173 4.60 44.09 18.97
C SER A 173 4.98 44.43 17.52
N SER A 174 6.27 44.58 17.19
CA SER A 174 6.76 44.85 15.83
C SER A 174 7.25 43.62 15.06
N VAL A 175 7.12 42.42 15.62
CA VAL A 175 7.78 41.22 15.10
C VAL A 175 6.78 40.17 14.59
N THR A 176 6.81 39.90 13.29
CA THR A 176 5.69 39.31 12.52
C THR A 176 5.90 37.89 11.97
N SER A 177 6.90 37.11 12.39
CA SER A 177 7.18 35.83 11.69
C SER A 177 7.96 34.72 12.42
N VAL A 178 7.78 33.47 11.94
CA VAL A 178 8.23 32.17 12.48
C VAL A 178 9.37 31.57 11.63
N ASP A 179 10.44 31.08 12.25
CA ASP A 179 11.54 30.39 11.54
C ASP A 179 11.05 29.07 10.93
N SER A 180 11.17 28.93 9.61
CA SER A 180 10.80 27.71 8.90
C SER A 180 11.51 26.47 9.43
N SER A 181 12.74 26.61 9.93
CA SER A 181 13.51 25.49 10.50
C SER A 181 12.93 25.04 11.85
N LEU A 182 12.51 25.98 12.71
CA LEU A 182 11.82 25.69 13.97
C LEU A 182 10.42 25.12 13.73
N TYR A 183 9.72 25.58 12.69
CA TYR A 183 8.45 25.01 12.27
C TYR A 183 8.62 23.55 11.82
N ASP A 184 9.58 23.27 10.94
CA ASP A 184 9.84 21.92 10.46
C ASP A 184 10.32 20.99 11.58
N GLU A 185 11.08 21.51 12.56
CA GLU A 185 11.40 20.79 13.78
C GLU A 185 10.17 20.50 14.65
N GLY A 186 9.30 21.49 14.86
CA GLY A 186 8.04 21.31 15.58
C GLY A 186 7.13 20.27 14.91
N MET A 187 7.05 20.27 13.58
CA MET A 187 6.32 19.28 12.80
C MET A 187 6.89 17.87 12.94
N ARG A 188 8.21 17.72 12.84
CA ARG A 188 8.88 16.42 13.06
C ARG A 188 8.62 15.88 14.46
N LEU A 189 8.61 16.75 15.48
CA LEU A 189 8.29 16.37 16.84
C LEU A 189 6.83 15.95 16.99
N LEU A 190 5.89 16.65 16.34
CA LEU A 190 4.48 16.28 16.32
C LEU A 190 4.24 14.92 15.68
N ASP A 191 4.91 14.64 14.55
CA ASP A 191 4.88 13.32 13.91
C ASP A 191 5.43 12.25 14.86
N GLU A 192 6.59 12.50 15.48
CA GLU A 192 7.16 11.57 16.45
C GLU A 192 6.21 11.29 17.63
N ILE A 193 5.55 12.32 18.18
CA ILE A 193 4.57 12.15 19.25
C ILE A 193 3.40 11.30 18.75
N GLU A 194 2.86 11.61 17.58
CA GLU A 194 1.74 10.89 17.00
C GLU A 194 2.05 9.40 16.82
N TYR A 195 3.25 9.09 16.32
CA TYR A 195 3.76 7.74 16.21
C TYR A 195 3.82 7.07 17.58
N ARG A 196 4.42 7.72 18.58
CA ARG A 196 4.54 7.13 19.93
C ARG A 196 3.19 6.88 20.60
N ILE A 197 2.16 7.68 20.29
CA ILE A 197 0.80 7.48 20.82
C ILE A 197 -0.10 6.63 19.91
N SER A 198 0.46 5.97 18.90
CA SER A 198 -0.30 5.01 18.09
C SER A 198 -0.50 3.68 18.84
N VAL A 199 -1.46 2.89 18.41
CA VAL A 199 -1.63 1.51 18.93
C VAL A 199 -0.45 0.65 18.46
N SER A 200 0.05 -0.26 19.29
CA SER A 200 1.03 -1.28 18.87
C SER A 200 0.58 -2.65 19.38
N PRO A 201 -0.22 -3.39 18.58
CA PRO A 201 -0.77 -4.67 18.99
C PRO A 201 0.33 -5.71 19.17
N SER A 202 0.17 -6.63 20.11
CA SER A 202 1.08 -7.78 20.31
C SER A 202 0.83 -8.94 19.33
N VAL A 203 -0.26 -8.89 18.57
CA VAL A 203 -0.61 -9.84 17.51
C VAL A 203 -0.92 -9.04 16.24
N GLU A 204 -0.01 -9.09 15.28
CA GLU A 204 -0.10 -8.35 14.00
C GLU A 204 0.97 -8.87 13.03
N GLY A 205 0.59 -9.10 11.77
CA GLY A 205 1.55 -9.35 10.69
C GLY A 205 2.18 -8.03 10.27
N ARG A 206 3.49 -7.89 10.47
CA ARG A 206 4.27 -6.69 10.14
C ARG A 206 5.27 -7.07 9.07
N GLY A 207 4.78 -7.05 7.83
CA GLY A 207 5.46 -7.51 6.65
C GLY A 207 6.22 -6.42 5.91
N VAL A 208 7.23 -6.85 5.16
CA VAL A 208 7.89 -6.03 4.14
C VAL A 208 8.22 -6.89 2.94
N TRP A 209 7.92 -6.41 1.73
CA TRP A 209 8.44 -7.03 0.51
C TRP A 209 9.87 -6.57 0.28
N HIS A 210 10.75 -7.53 0.03
CA HIS A 210 12.18 -7.30 -0.11
C HIS A 210 12.72 -8.02 -1.36
N ARG A 211 13.23 -7.24 -2.31
CA ARG A 211 14.08 -7.74 -3.39
C ARG A 211 15.52 -7.81 -2.87
N PRO A 212 16.15 -8.99 -2.84
CA PRO A 212 17.51 -9.10 -2.35
C PRO A 212 18.49 -8.39 -3.28
N VAL A 213 19.39 -7.63 -2.68
CA VAL A 213 20.52 -6.96 -3.35
C VAL A 213 21.86 -7.23 -2.65
N GLU A 214 21.79 -7.91 -1.50
CA GLU A 214 22.89 -8.28 -0.64
C GLU A 214 23.76 -9.35 -1.29
N LYS A 215 25.08 -9.23 -1.11
CA LYS A 215 26.08 -10.04 -1.82
C LYS A 215 26.68 -11.15 -0.98
N ASN A 216 26.46 -11.13 0.33
CA ASN A 216 27.07 -12.04 1.29
C ASN A 216 26.20 -12.15 2.57
N ASN A 217 26.60 -13.05 3.46
CA ASN A 217 25.89 -13.32 4.71
C ASN A 217 25.88 -12.12 5.66
N GLU A 218 26.95 -11.32 5.69
CA GLU A 218 27.08 -10.16 6.56
C GLU A 218 26.11 -9.05 6.17
N GLU A 219 25.97 -8.78 4.87
CA GLU A 219 24.99 -7.83 4.34
C GLU A 219 23.56 -8.29 4.61
N ILE A 220 23.24 -9.57 4.42
CA ILE A 220 21.93 -10.13 4.75
C ILE A 220 21.65 -10.01 6.25
N ALA A 221 22.61 -10.35 7.11
CA ALA A 221 22.47 -10.21 8.55
C ALA A 221 22.20 -8.76 8.97
N ALA A 222 22.85 -7.79 8.31
CA ALA A 222 22.62 -6.37 8.55
C ALA A 222 21.23 -5.92 8.08
N THR A 223 20.78 -6.36 6.90
CA THR A 223 19.42 -6.07 6.40
C THR A 223 18.35 -6.65 7.32
N VAL A 224 18.44 -7.94 7.68
CA VAL A 224 17.46 -8.57 8.55
C VAL A 224 17.47 -7.93 9.95
N ALA A 225 18.65 -7.60 10.50
CA ALA A 225 18.75 -6.86 11.76
C ALA A 225 18.06 -5.50 11.69
N ARG A 226 18.30 -4.72 10.63
CA ARG A 226 17.67 -3.41 10.45
C ARG A 226 16.15 -3.50 10.36
N LEU A 227 15.61 -4.50 9.66
CA LEU A 227 14.17 -4.71 9.55
C LEU A 227 13.57 -5.20 10.87
N ALA A 228 14.21 -6.15 11.56
CA ALA A 228 13.79 -6.62 12.86
C ALA A 228 13.78 -5.50 13.91
N ASP A 229 14.83 -4.67 13.92
CA ASP A 229 14.94 -3.49 14.80
C ASP A 229 13.85 -2.45 14.53
N ALA A 230 13.35 -2.36 13.29
CA ALA A 230 12.21 -1.51 12.93
C ALA A 230 10.86 -2.11 13.37
N GLY A 231 10.85 -3.34 13.86
CA GLY A 231 9.68 -4.06 14.37
C GLY A 231 8.93 -4.89 13.33
N PHE A 232 9.53 -5.14 12.15
CA PHE A 232 9.02 -6.12 11.20
C PHE A 232 9.19 -7.54 11.75
N ASN A 233 8.19 -8.40 11.52
CA ASN A 233 8.20 -9.80 11.92
C ASN A 233 7.98 -10.76 10.74
N MET A 234 7.80 -10.24 9.53
CA MET A 234 7.67 -11.03 8.30
C MET A 234 8.46 -10.34 7.16
N ILE A 235 9.28 -11.10 6.44
CA ILE A 235 9.94 -10.68 5.20
C ILE A 235 9.38 -11.54 4.07
N PHE A 236 8.75 -10.89 3.09
CA PHE A 236 8.35 -11.49 1.83
C PHE A 236 9.50 -11.30 0.85
N LEU A 237 10.38 -12.31 0.81
CA LEU A 237 11.64 -12.27 0.07
C LEU A 237 11.39 -12.68 -1.38
N GLU A 238 11.65 -11.80 -2.33
CA GLU A 238 11.53 -12.11 -3.77
C GLU A 238 12.49 -13.25 -4.10
N THR A 239 11.96 -14.46 -4.18
CA THR A 239 12.73 -15.71 -4.18
C THR A 239 12.87 -16.26 -5.58
N ILE A 240 11.81 -16.11 -6.39
CA ILE A 240 11.80 -16.46 -7.80
C ILE A 240 11.16 -15.31 -8.56
N TRP A 241 11.93 -14.62 -9.40
CA TRP A 241 11.40 -13.58 -10.27
C TRP A 241 11.96 -13.69 -11.67
N ARG A 242 11.09 -13.41 -12.65
CA ARG A 242 11.40 -13.51 -14.09
C ARG A 242 12.00 -14.89 -14.46
N GLY A 243 11.43 -15.94 -13.87
CA GLY A 243 11.77 -17.33 -14.18
C GLY A 243 13.11 -17.83 -13.64
N GLU A 244 13.76 -17.09 -12.74
CA GLU A 244 15.05 -17.42 -12.15
C GLU A 244 14.98 -17.43 -10.62
N THR A 245 15.80 -18.25 -9.97
CA THR A 245 15.86 -18.37 -8.51
C THR A 245 16.95 -17.48 -7.92
N ILE A 246 16.78 -17.04 -6.66
CA ILE A 246 17.90 -16.46 -5.90
C ILE A 246 18.82 -17.50 -5.31
N TYR A 247 18.32 -18.71 -5.11
CA TYR A 247 19.00 -19.84 -4.49
C TYR A 247 19.50 -20.84 -5.54
N PRO A 248 20.43 -21.76 -5.20
CA PRO A 248 20.97 -22.75 -6.14
C PRO A 248 19.96 -23.88 -6.41
N GLY A 249 18.91 -23.57 -7.19
CA GLY A 249 17.89 -24.52 -7.63
C GLY A 249 18.33 -25.38 -8.82
N PHE A 250 17.57 -26.43 -9.10
CA PHE A 250 17.81 -27.35 -10.22
C PHE A 250 16.71 -27.32 -11.29
N ILE A 251 15.53 -26.77 -10.99
CA ILE A 251 14.43 -26.64 -11.95
C ILE A 251 14.66 -25.51 -12.97
N THR A 252 15.18 -24.37 -12.51
CA THR A 252 15.53 -23.24 -13.38
C THR A 252 16.89 -22.66 -12.97
N GLN A 253 17.40 -21.71 -13.77
CA GLN A 253 18.70 -21.11 -13.48
C GLN A 253 18.62 -20.18 -12.27
N GLN A 254 19.68 -20.20 -11.46
CA GLN A 254 19.94 -19.17 -10.47
C GLN A 254 20.37 -17.88 -11.17
N LYS A 255 19.97 -16.74 -10.61
CA LYS A 255 20.42 -15.44 -11.09
C LYS A 255 21.92 -15.29 -10.98
N LYS A 256 22.52 -14.68 -12.00
CA LYS A 256 23.97 -14.60 -12.18
C LYS A 256 24.67 -13.96 -10.98
N GLU A 257 24.05 -12.95 -10.38
CA GLU A 257 24.56 -12.22 -9.21
C GLU A 257 24.62 -13.07 -7.92
N PHE A 258 23.90 -14.18 -7.84
CA PHE A 258 23.88 -15.07 -6.68
C PHE A 258 24.59 -16.40 -6.90
N VAL A 259 25.15 -16.66 -8.10
CA VAL A 259 25.85 -17.92 -8.38
C VAL A 259 26.97 -18.16 -7.37
N GLY A 260 26.95 -19.33 -6.72
CA GLY A 260 27.90 -19.69 -5.65
C GLY A 260 27.50 -19.23 -4.25
N PHE A 261 26.33 -18.60 -4.12
CA PHE A 261 25.77 -18.12 -2.87
C PHE A 261 24.30 -18.56 -2.74
N ASP A 262 23.82 -18.82 -1.52
CA ASP A 262 22.40 -19.09 -1.25
C ASP A 262 21.83 -17.98 -0.34
N PRO A 263 21.33 -16.87 -0.92
CA PRO A 263 20.67 -15.81 -0.18
C PRO A 263 19.46 -16.30 0.61
N LEU A 264 18.65 -17.21 0.04
CA LEU A 264 17.42 -17.68 0.69
C LEU A 264 17.73 -18.37 2.01
N ARG A 265 18.72 -19.28 2.03
CA ARG A 265 19.17 -19.93 3.28
C ARG A 265 19.63 -18.90 4.30
N SER A 266 20.42 -17.93 3.88
CA SER A 266 20.97 -16.89 4.75
C SER A 266 19.88 -16.03 5.37
N PHE A 267 18.90 -15.58 4.58
CA PHE A 267 17.75 -14.83 5.09
C PHE A 267 16.93 -15.65 6.11
N ILE A 268 16.68 -16.93 5.83
CA ILE A 268 15.96 -17.83 6.76
C ILE A 268 16.71 -17.95 8.08
N ASP A 269 18.03 -18.18 8.03
CA ASP A 269 18.85 -18.33 9.24
C ASP A 269 18.92 -17.05 10.08
N GLU A 270 19.11 -15.90 9.43
CA GLU A 270 19.14 -14.60 10.12
C GLU A 270 17.75 -14.19 10.64
N GLY A 271 16.69 -14.54 9.92
CA GLY A 271 15.30 -14.35 10.36
C GLY A 271 15.00 -15.17 11.60
N LYS A 272 15.37 -16.45 11.61
CA LYS A 272 15.18 -17.36 12.76
C LYS A 272 15.88 -16.85 14.02
N LYS A 273 17.10 -16.34 13.90
CA LYS A 273 17.85 -15.73 15.03
C LYS A 273 17.12 -14.53 15.66
N ARG A 274 16.25 -13.85 14.91
CA ARG A 274 15.57 -12.60 15.32
C ARG A 274 14.06 -12.75 15.46
N GLY A 275 13.51 -13.94 15.28
CA GLY A 275 12.06 -14.17 15.32
C GLY A 275 11.30 -13.51 14.17
N VAL A 276 11.94 -13.38 13.00
CA VAL A 276 11.33 -12.86 11.77
C VAL A 276 11.02 -14.02 10.84
N GLU A 277 9.77 -14.14 10.43
CA GLU A 277 9.35 -15.12 9.43
C GLU A 277 9.86 -14.73 8.04
N VAL A 278 10.46 -15.67 7.31
CA VAL A 278 10.79 -15.49 5.89
C VAL A 278 9.79 -16.26 5.04
N HIS A 279 9.11 -15.54 4.16
CA HIS A 279 8.14 -16.07 3.21
C HIS A 279 8.74 -15.97 1.81
N ALA A 280 8.77 -17.07 1.07
CA ALA A 280 9.27 -17.08 -0.29
C ALA A 280 8.23 -16.44 -1.24
N TRP A 281 8.54 -15.26 -1.77
CA TRP A 281 7.71 -14.57 -2.76
C TRP A 281 8.08 -15.04 -4.17
N ILE A 282 7.13 -15.64 -4.88
CA ILE A 282 7.34 -16.34 -6.15
C ILE A 282 6.46 -15.72 -7.23
N HIS A 283 7.07 -15.28 -8.34
CA HIS A 283 6.35 -14.98 -9.56
C HIS A 283 5.86 -16.28 -10.20
N THR A 284 4.54 -16.44 -10.28
CA THR A 284 3.91 -17.70 -10.69
C THR A 284 3.92 -17.87 -12.21
N PHE A 285 3.11 -17.09 -12.93
CA PHE A 285 2.98 -17.22 -14.40
C PHE A 285 3.71 -16.11 -15.17
N PHE A 286 4.15 -15.06 -14.49
CA PHE A 286 5.02 -14.01 -15.05
C PHE A 286 6.49 -14.44 -14.95
N VAL A 287 7.11 -14.78 -16.07
CA VAL A 287 8.40 -15.48 -16.09
C VAL A 287 9.51 -14.78 -16.86
N GLY A 288 9.28 -13.59 -17.39
CA GLY A 288 10.29 -12.86 -18.16
C GLY A 288 9.88 -11.43 -18.45
N TYR A 289 10.85 -10.60 -18.84
CA TYR A 289 10.62 -9.19 -19.14
C TYR A 289 11.43 -8.76 -20.36
N LEU A 290 10.80 -8.03 -21.29
CA LEU A 290 11.45 -7.40 -22.44
C LEU A 290 11.56 -5.89 -22.18
N GLY A 291 12.77 -5.42 -21.84
CA GLY A 291 13.07 -4.00 -21.57
C GLY A 291 14.26 -3.48 -22.39
N PRO A 292 14.41 -2.15 -22.51
CA PRO A 292 15.46 -1.53 -23.31
C PRO A 292 16.88 -1.65 -22.72
N ASP A 293 17.01 -1.80 -21.40
CA ASP A 293 18.29 -1.71 -20.68
C ASP A 293 18.77 -3.05 -20.07
N GLU A 294 18.06 -4.16 -20.31
CA GLU A 294 18.41 -5.48 -19.80
C GLU A 294 18.60 -6.45 -20.97
N ASP A 295 19.62 -7.30 -20.87
CA ASP A 295 19.98 -8.35 -21.84
C ASP A 295 18.70 -9.09 -22.30
N THR A 296 18.28 -8.79 -23.53
CA THR A 296 16.94 -9.02 -24.08
C THR A 296 16.63 -10.51 -24.25
N SER A 297 16.26 -11.18 -23.17
CA SER A 297 15.90 -12.59 -23.22
C SER A 297 14.50 -12.82 -22.67
N SER A 298 13.78 -13.79 -23.26
CA SER A 298 12.44 -14.17 -22.83
C SER A 298 12.38 -14.76 -21.40
N GLY A 299 13.48 -14.72 -20.65
CA GLY A 299 13.72 -15.49 -19.43
C GLY A 299 14.10 -16.96 -19.76
N PRO A 300 14.77 -17.66 -18.84
CA PRO A 300 15.24 -19.04 -19.07
C PRO A 300 14.12 -20.04 -19.36
N ILE A 301 12.91 -19.78 -18.83
CA ILE A 301 11.76 -20.66 -19.00
C ILE A 301 11.28 -20.62 -20.45
N LEU A 302 10.97 -19.43 -20.99
CA LEU A 302 10.46 -19.30 -22.36
C LEU A 302 11.55 -19.44 -23.43
N LEU A 303 12.82 -19.28 -23.08
CA LEU A 303 13.93 -19.67 -23.97
C LEU A 303 13.95 -21.18 -24.21
N ARG A 304 13.68 -21.99 -23.17
CA ARG A 304 13.63 -23.45 -23.28
C ARG A 304 12.29 -23.97 -23.79
N HIS A 305 11.20 -23.29 -23.43
CA HIS A 305 9.82 -23.69 -23.72
C HIS A 305 9.03 -22.54 -24.38
N PRO A 306 9.38 -22.13 -25.61
CA PRO A 306 8.69 -21.05 -26.31
C PRO A 306 7.22 -21.37 -26.61
N GLU A 307 6.86 -22.65 -26.65
CA GLU A 307 5.50 -23.17 -26.83
C GLU A 307 4.59 -22.91 -25.61
N TRP A 308 5.16 -22.69 -24.43
CA TRP A 308 4.39 -22.35 -23.22
C TRP A 308 3.97 -20.89 -23.19
N GLN A 309 4.47 -20.04 -24.09
CA GLN A 309 4.17 -18.62 -24.03
C GLN A 309 2.68 -18.35 -24.28
N LEU A 310 2.09 -17.52 -23.42
CA LEU A 310 0.70 -17.08 -23.54
C LEU A 310 0.46 -16.33 -24.86
N VAL A 311 -0.71 -16.54 -25.46
CA VAL A 311 -1.07 -15.95 -26.76
C VAL A 311 -2.30 -15.06 -26.61
N LYS A 312 -2.23 -13.83 -27.13
CA LYS A 312 -3.37 -12.89 -27.18
C LYS A 312 -4.32 -13.25 -28.31
N ARG A 313 -5.52 -12.66 -28.27
CA ARG A 313 -6.55 -12.85 -29.31
C ARG A 313 -6.06 -12.56 -30.74
N ASN A 314 -5.19 -11.57 -30.89
CA ASN A 314 -4.62 -11.17 -32.19
C ASN A 314 -3.38 -12.00 -32.60
N GLY A 315 -3.02 -13.03 -31.84
CA GLY A 315 -1.81 -13.84 -32.06
C GLY A 315 -0.52 -13.24 -31.47
N GLY A 316 -0.55 -12.01 -30.95
CA GLY A 316 0.58 -11.41 -30.24
C GLY A 316 0.85 -12.11 -28.90
N LYS A 317 2.06 -11.97 -28.35
CA LYS A 317 2.46 -12.69 -27.12
C LYS A 317 2.77 -11.80 -25.92
N VAL A 318 2.64 -10.48 -26.08
CA VAL A 318 2.93 -9.47 -25.05
C VAL A 318 1.71 -8.56 -24.93
N SER A 319 1.25 -8.34 -23.70
CA SER A 319 0.18 -7.36 -23.42
C SER A 319 0.67 -5.96 -23.69
N THR A 320 -0.19 -5.12 -24.27
CA THR A 320 0.14 -3.69 -24.43
C THR A 320 -0.18 -2.92 -23.15
N ALA A 321 -1.07 -3.44 -22.30
CA ALA A 321 -1.39 -2.90 -20.99
C ALA A 321 -0.36 -3.28 -19.91
N GLU A 322 0.43 -4.33 -20.14
CA GLU A 322 1.60 -4.69 -19.32
C GLU A 322 2.85 -4.81 -20.22
N PRO A 323 3.39 -3.69 -20.74
CA PRO A 323 4.47 -3.71 -21.70
C PRO A 323 5.69 -4.49 -21.21
N GLY A 324 6.21 -5.35 -22.07
CA GLY A 324 7.39 -6.16 -21.81
C GLY A 324 7.14 -7.39 -20.93
N TYR A 325 5.98 -7.53 -20.29
CA TYR A 325 5.76 -8.65 -19.36
C TYR A 325 5.49 -9.95 -20.13
N LEU A 326 6.24 -10.99 -19.80
CA LEU A 326 6.11 -12.30 -20.44
C LEU A 326 5.47 -13.31 -19.50
N TYR A 327 4.35 -13.87 -19.95
CA TYR A 327 3.61 -14.87 -19.22
C TYR A 327 3.70 -16.23 -19.91
N VAL A 328 3.85 -17.29 -19.13
CA VAL A 328 3.49 -18.64 -19.58
C VAL A 328 1.98 -18.79 -19.55
N ASN A 329 1.43 -19.62 -20.43
CA ASN A 329 0.03 -19.96 -20.47
C ASN A 329 -0.36 -20.74 -19.20
N PRO A 330 -1.21 -20.19 -18.31
CA PRO A 330 -1.64 -20.87 -17.10
C PRO A 330 -2.40 -22.17 -17.37
N ALA A 331 -2.96 -22.37 -18.56
CA ALA A 331 -3.73 -23.56 -18.94
C ALA A 331 -2.87 -24.69 -19.55
N HIS A 332 -1.57 -24.47 -19.74
CA HIS A 332 -0.64 -25.46 -20.29
C HIS A 332 -0.21 -26.46 -19.20
N PRO A 333 -0.55 -27.76 -19.30
CA PRO A 333 -0.29 -28.74 -18.25
C PRO A 333 1.20 -28.85 -17.85
N GLU A 334 2.08 -28.94 -18.83
CA GLU A 334 3.52 -29.04 -18.62
C GLU A 334 4.11 -27.76 -17.98
N ALA A 335 3.60 -26.58 -18.36
CA ALA A 335 3.97 -25.33 -17.69
C ALA A 335 3.46 -25.30 -16.24
N GLN A 336 2.24 -25.79 -15.97
CA GLN A 336 1.74 -25.92 -14.59
C GLN A 336 2.62 -26.88 -13.77
N ASP A 337 2.99 -28.03 -14.33
CA ASP A 337 3.86 -29.01 -13.66
C ASP A 337 5.23 -28.42 -13.34
N PHE A 338 5.80 -27.69 -14.31
CA PHE A 338 7.07 -26.99 -14.13
C PHE A 338 6.97 -25.94 -13.02
N ILE A 339 5.97 -25.04 -13.07
CA ILE A 339 5.82 -24.00 -12.05
C ILE A 339 5.53 -24.62 -10.68
N ALA A 340 4.65 -25.62 -10.58
CA ALA A 340 4.38 -26.34 -9.33
C ALA A 340 5.64 -27.02 -8.75
N SER A 341 6.55 -27.49 -9.60
CA SER A 341 7.84 -28.03 -9.14
C SER A 341 8.73 -27.00 -8.45
N LEU A 342 8.66 -25.72 -8.82
CA LEU A 342 9.38 -24.64 -8.13
C LEU A 342 8.87 -24.46 -6.68
N TYR A 343 7.55 -24.50 -6.47
CA TYR A 343 6.97 -24.45 -5.11
C TYR A 343 7.41 -25.65 -4.27
N ARG A 344 7.39 -26.86 -4.86
CA ARG A 344 7.87 -28.08 -4.19
C ARG A 344 9.37 -28.02 -3.87
N GLU A 345 10.18 -27.47 -4.76
CA GLU A 345 11.62 -27.31 -4.56
C GLU A 345 11.90 -26.38 -3.36
N VAL A 346 11.25 -25.22 -3.28
CA VAL A 346 11.37 -24.30 -2.13
C VAL A 346 10.97 -24.99 -0.83
N HIS A 347 9.79 -25.61 -0.81
CA HIS A 347 9.31 -26.28 0.41
C HIS A 347 10.23 -27.44 0.84
N SER A 348 10.70 -28.26 -0.11
CA SER A 348 11.51 -29.46 0.21
C SER A 348 12.94 -29.10 0.65
N ASN A 349 13.54 -28.08 0.05
CA ASN A 349 14.92 -27.69 0.34
C ASN A 349 15.03 -26.77 1.58
N TYR A 350 13.95 -26.07 1.93
CA TYR A 350 13.92 -25.09 3.01
C TYR A 350 12.82 -25.40 4.03
N PRO A 351 12.95 -26.45 4.86
CA PRO A 351 11.93 -26.84 5.84
C PRO A 351 11.66 -25.78 6.92
N ASP A 352 12.59 -24.84 7.11
CA ASP A 352 12.47 -23.69 8.03
C ASP A 352 11.74 -22.49 7.39
N ILE A 353 11.35 -22.53 6.10
CA ILE A 353 10.61 -21.44 5.47
C ILE A 353 9.24 -21.26 6.16
N ALA A 354 8.86 -20.02 6.47
CA ALA A 354 7.62 -19.77 7.19
C ALA A 354 6.39 -19.98 6.30
N GLY A 355 6.48 -19.52 5.06
CA GLY A 355 5.41 -19.57 4.06
C GLY A 355 5.89 -19.32 2.64
N ILE A 356 4.97 -19.45 1.69
CA ILE A 356 5.15 -19.12 0.28
C ILE A 356 4.04 -18.16 -0.14
N GLN A 357 4.42 -17.07 -0.82
CA GLN A 357 3.51 -16.08 -1.38
C GLN A 357 3.49 -16.21 -2.91
N MET A 358 2.29 -16.44 -3.45
CA MET A 358 2.03 -16.50 -4.88
C MET A 358 1.78 -15.09 -5.41
N ASP A 359 2.73 -14.55 -6.17
CA ASP A 359 2.54 -13.35 -6.96
C ASP A 359 2.37 -13.72 -8.44
N TYR A 360 1.76 -12.84 -9.22
CA TYR A 360 1.44 -13.09 -10.62
C TYR A 360 0.70 -14.42 -10.84
N ILE A 361 -0.09 -14.85 -9.84
CA ILE A 361 -1.05 -15.95 -9.93
C ILE A 361 -2.30 -15.49 -10.66
N ARG A 362 -2.12 -15.15 -11.93
CA ARG A 362 -3.09 -14.45 -12.76
C ARG A 362 -2.69 -14.52 -14.24
N TYR A 363 -3.64 -14.16 -15.09
CA TYR A 363 -3.36 -13.72 -16.45
C TYR A 363 -2.91 -12.24 -16.46
N PRO A 364 -2.28 -11.74 -17.54
CA PRO A 364 -2.08 -10.30 -17.73
C PRO A 364 -3.43 -9.55 -17.78
N VAL A 365 -3.43 -8.22 -17.87
CA VAL A 365 -4.66 -7.45 -18.17
C VAL A 365 -5.41 -8.07 -19.35
N ASN A 366 -6.70 -8.36 -19.18
CA ASN A 366 -7.56 -8.99 -20.19
C ASN A 366 -8.67 -8.09 -20.76
N VAL A 367 -8.70 -6.82 -20.35
CA VAL A 367 -9.68 -5.83 -20.81
C VAL A 367 -8.95 -4.57 -21.29
N PRO A 368 -9.36 -3.94 -22.41
CA PRO A 368 -10.45 -4.32 -23.31
C PRO A 368 -10.16 -5.61 -24.13
N LEU A 369 -11.05 -6.01 -25.04
CA LEU A 369 -10.99 -7.31 -25.77
C LEU A 369 -9.64 -7.55 -26.45
N GLU A 370 -8.98 -6.49 -26.92
CA GLU A 370 -7.68 -6.49 -27.57
C GLU A 370 -6.55 -6.98 -26.65
N GLU A 371 -6.74 -6.87 -25.33
CA GLU A 371 -5.84 -7.40 -24.31
C GLU A 371 -6.21 -8.83 -23.87
N SER A 372 -7.32 -9.37 -24.34
CA SER A 372 -7.74 -10.73 -23.98
C SER A 372 -6.68 -11.78 -24.36
N SER A 373 -6.46 -12.70 -23.43
CA SER A 373 -5.59 -13.88 -23.51
C SER A 373 -6.27 -15.04 -22.76
N ASP A 374 -5.97 -16.32 -22.92
CA ASP A 374 -4.99 -16.99 -23.74
C ASP A 374 -5.68 -17.71 -24.93
N TYR A 375 -5.28 -17.39 -26.16
CA TYR A 375 -5.82 -17.96 -27.40
C TYR A 375 -4.85 -18.93 -28.07
N SER A 376 -3.98 -19.57 -27.27
CA SER A 376 -3.19 -20.71 -27.75
C SER A 376 -4.11 -21.80 -28.31
N GLU A 377 -3.60 -22.59 -29.27
CA GLU A 377 -4.37 -23.69 -29.86
C GLU A 377 -4.84 -24.69 -28.79
N LEU A 378 -3.99 -24.93 -27.78
CA LEU A 378 -4.30 -25.76 -26.61
C LEU A 378 -5.55 -25.26 -25.87
N SER A 379 -5.56 -23.99 -25.45
CA SER A 379 -6.68 -23.43 -24.67
C SER A 379 -7.95 -23.33 -25.49
N ARG A 380 -7.84 -22.93 -26.76
CA ARG A 380 -8.97 -22.87 -27.70
C ARG A 380 -9.61 -24.24 -27.89
N SER A 381 -8.79 -25.27 -28.14
CA SER A 381 -9.26 -26.65 -28.31
C SER A 381 -9.93 -27.19 -27.05
N ARG A 382 -9.36 -26.94 -25.86
CA ARG A 382 -9.96 -27.38 -24.59
C ARG A 382 -11.30 -26.68 -24.30
N PHE A 383 -11.37 -25.37 -24.51
CA PHE A 383 -12.63 -24.64 -24.34
C PHE A 383 -13.69 -25.10 -25.34
N LYS A 384 -13.33 -25.25 -26.61
CA LYS A 384 -14.25 -25.72 -27.66
C LYS A 384 -14.75 -27.14 -27.38
N ALA A 385 -13.91 -28.03 -26.87
CA ALA A 385 -14.33 -29.37 -26.48
C ALA A 385 -15.37 -29.36 -25.35
N GLN A 386 -15.28 -28.40 -24.42
CA GLN A 386 -16.18 -28.28 -23.28
C GLN A 386 -17.49 -27.55 -23.61
N TYR A 387 -17.44 -26.51 -24.45
CA TYR A 387 -18.58 -25.60 -24.68
C TYR A 387 -19.06 -25.54 -26.15
N GLY A 388 -18.42 -26.26 -27.07
CA GLY A 388 -18.83 -26.38 -28.47
C GLY A 388 -18.46 -25.21 -29.38
N VAL A 389 -17.84 -24.15 -28.86
CA VAL A 389 -17.50 -22.91 -29.58
C VAL A 389 -16.02 -22.55 -29.44
N ASP A 390 -15.39 -22.11 -30.52
CA ASP A 390 -14.01 -21.59 -30.48
C ASP A 390 -14.03 -20.17 -29.88
N PRO A 391 -13.21 -19.85 -28.85
CA PRO A 391 -13.29 -18.54 -28.22
C PRO A 391 -12.90 -17.37 -29.15
N LEU A 392 -12.22 -17.62 -30.28
CA LEU A 392 -11.99 -16.61 -31.32
C LEU A 392 -13.27 -16.17 -32.05
N GLN A 393 -14.32 -16.99 -32.01
CA GLN A 393 -15.59 -16.71 -32.67
C GLN A 393 -16.58 -15.96 -31.77
N ILE A 394 -16.28 -15.82 -30.47
CA ILE A 394 -17.14 -15.14 -29.50
C ILE A 394 -16.95 -13.63 -29.62
N ASP A 395 -18.02 -12.88 -29.88
CA ASP A 395 -18.03 -11.43 -29.72
C ASP A 395 -18.68 -11.08 -28.37
N PRO A 396 -17.97 -10.43 -27.42
CA PRO A 396 -18.53 -10.09 -26.11
C PRO A 396 -19.81 -9.24 -26.16
N THR A 397 -20.05 -8.52 -27.26
CA THR A 397 -21.20 -7.64 -27.46
C THR A 397 -22.44 -8.43 -27.88
N THR A 398 -22.29 -9.39 -28.78
CA THR A 398 -23.42 -10.20 -29.28
C THR A 398 -23.61 -11.51 -28.51
N ASP A 399 -22.54 -12.03 -27.90
CA ASP A 399 -22.51 -13.31 -27.18
C ASP A 399 -22.09 -13.16 -25.71
N PRO A 400 -22.65 -12.22 -24.92
CA PRO A 400 -22.16 -11.90 -23.58
C PRO A 400 -22.17 -13.10 -22.62
N ALA A 401 -23.15 -14.01 -22.75
CA ALA A 401 -23.21 -15.21 -21.93
C ALA A 401 -22.08 -16.21 -22.26
N VAL A 402 -21.75 -16.38 -23.54
CA VAL A 402 -20.67 -17.29 -23.97
C VAL A 402 -19.31 -16.69 -23.66
N TRP A 403 -19.18 -15.37 -23.75
CA TRP A 403 -18.01 -14.64 -23.30
C TRP A 403 -17.74 -14.85 -21.81
N GLU A 404 -18.79 -14.82 -20.98
CA GLU A 404 -18.66 -15.08 -19.55
C GLU A 404 -18.21 -16.52 -19.28
N LEU A 405 -18.66 -17.52 -20.06
CA LEU A 405 -18.12 -18.89 -19.98
C LEU A 405 -16.62 -18.93 -20.26
N TRP A 406 -16.14 -18.18 -21.26
CA TRP A 406 -14.71 -18.08 -21.58
C TRP A 406 -13.90 -17.41 -20.47
N ARG A 407 -14.47 -16.40 -19.81
CA ARG A 407 -13.86 -15.77 -18.62
C ARG A 407 -13.79 -16.75 -17.45
N LEU A 408 -14.91 -17.38 -17.09
CA LEU A 408 -15.01 -18.33 -15.99
C LEU A 408 -14.10 -19.56 -16.19
N TRP A 409 -13.95 -20.04 -17.43
CA TRP A 409 -13.04 -21.14 -17.72
C TRP A 409 -11.57 -20.79 -17.39
N ARG A 410 -11.11 -19.59 -17.77
CA ARG A 410 -9.75 -19.10 -17.42
C ARG A 410 -9.60 -18.85 -15.91
N GLU A 411 -10.63 -18.34 -15.26
CA GLU A 411 -10.67 -18.19 -13.79
C GLU A 411 -10.55 -19.56 -13.07
N GLN A 412 -11.21 -20.59 -13.59
CA GLN A 412 -11.11 -21.96 -13.08
C GLN A 412 -9.70 -22.54 -13.26
N VAL A 413 -8.99 -22.19 -14.35
CA VAL A 413 -7.59 -22.59 -14.54
C VAL A 413 -6.71 -22.02 -13.42
N ILE A 414 -6.81 -20.72 -13.12
CA ILE A 414 -6.04 -20.11 -12.02
C ILE A 414 -6.43 -20.71 -10.67
N THR A 415 -7.74 -20.80 -10.39
CA THR A 415 -8.23 -21.34 -9.11
C THR A 415 -7.85 -22.80 -8.92
N GLY A 416 -7.87 -23.59 -9.99
CA GLY A 416 -7.40 -24.98 -9.99
C GLY A 416 -5.91 -25.08 -9.66
N PHE A 417 -5.09 -24.16 -10.18
CA PHE A 417 -3.67 -24.10 -9.84
C PHE A 417 -3.43 -23.73 -8.38
N VAL A 418 -4.13 -22.72 -7.84
CA VAL A 418 -4.04 -22.36 -6.40
C VAL A 418 -4.43 -23.54 -5.52
N LYS A 419 -5.51 -24.26 -5.85
CA LYS A 419 -5.92 -25.49 -5.16
C LYS A 419 -4.82 -26.56 -5.20
N ARG A 420 -4.19 -26.75 -6.36
CA ARG A 420 -3.09 -27.71 -6.54
C ARG A 420 -1.90 -27.35 -5.64
N ILE A 421 -1.47 -26.09 -5.64
CA ILE A 421 -0.36 -25.63 -4.78
C ILE A 421 -0.68 -25.85 -3.30
N ARG A 422 -1.92 -25.61 -2.87
CA ARG A 422 -2.37 -25.95 -1.51
C ARG A 422 -2.25 -27.44 -1.20
N TRP A 423 -2.68 -28.29 -2.12
CA TRP A 423 -2.65 -29.75 -1.94
C TRP A 423 -1.22 -30.30 -1.89
N GLU A 424 -0.34 -29.79 -2.75
CA GLU A 424 1.07 -30.22 -2.79
C GLU A 424 1.93 -29.64 -1.66
N ASN A 425 1.45 -28.60 -0.96
CA ASN A 425 2.17 -27.92 0.13
C ASN A 425 1.29 -27.77 1.40
N PRO A 426 0.79 -28.87 2.00
CA PRO A 426 -0.21 -28.79 3.06
C PRO A 426 0.33 -28.23 4.39
N GLU A 427 1.63 -28.30 4.64
CA GLU A 427 2.21 -27.85 5.93
C GLU A 427 2.77 -26.42 5.89
N VAL A 428 2.89 -25.83 4.68
CA VAL A 428 3.42 -24.48 4.50
C VAL A 428 2.27 -23.47 4.51
N LEU A 429 2.54 -22.29 5.08
CA LEU A 429 1.61 -21.16 4.98
C LEU A 429 1.58 -20.66 3.54
N LEU A 430 0.40 -20.53 2.95
CA LEU A 430 0.23 -19.99 1.61
C LEU A 430 -0.47 -18.65 1.66
N SER A 431 0.03 -17.70 0.87
CA SER A 431 -0.61 -16.42 0.64
C SER A 431 -0.56 -16.04 -0.84
N ALA A 432 -1.33 -15.04 -1.24
CA ALA A 432 -1.35 -14.55 -2.61
C ALA A 432 -1.44 -13.03 -2.66
N ASP A 433 -0.72 -12.45 -3.61
CA ASP A 433 -0.84 -11.05 -3.96
C ASP A 433 -2.05 -10.86 -4.88
N ILE A 434 -2.99 -10.03 -4.44
CA ILE A 434 -4.29 -9.88 -5.10
C ILE A 434 -4.64 -8.43 -5.38
N PHE A 435 -5.44 -8.24 -6.44
CA PHE A 435 -6.09 -6.98 -6.73
C PHE A 435 -7.26 -6.80 -5.75
N PRO A 436 -7.32 -5.68 -5.00
CA PRO A 436 -8.29 -5.51 -3.93
C PRO A 436 -9.73 -5.35 -4.42
N ASP A 437 -9.92 -4.78 -5.60
CA ASP A 437 -11.23 -4.66 -6.23
C ASP A 437 -11.62 -6.01 -6.84
N ILE A 438 -12.76 -6.57 -6.40
CA ILE A 438 -13.19 -7.92 -6.80
C ILE A 438 -13.53 -7.98 -8.29
N ASP A 439 -14.16 -6.95 -8.83
CA ASP A 439 -14.54 -6.93 -10.24
C ASP A 439 -13.30 -6.81 -11.12
N GLU A 440 -12.33 -5.98 -10.73
CA GLU A 440 -11.04 -5.89 -11.41
C GLU A 440 -10.27 -7.21 -11.34
N ALA A 441 -10.18 -7.82 -10.15
CA ALA A 441 -9.47 -9.07 -9.92
C ALA A 441 -10.03 -10.20 -10.79
N GLU A 442 -11.35 -10.37 -10.81
CA GLU A 442 -12.01 -11.45 -11.55
C GLU A 442 -12.05 -11.19 -13.06
N ARG A 443 -12.35 -9.96 -13.48
CA ARG A 443 -12.53 -9.65 -14.91
C ARG A 443 -11.22 -9.44 -15.65
N THR A 444 -10.25 -8.79 -15.01
CA THR A 444 -9.01 -8.39 -15.70
C THR A 444 -7.86 -9.36 -15.45
N LYS A 445 -7.81 -9.98 -14.26
CA LYS A 445 -6.70 -10.85 -13.82
C LYS A 445 -7.07 -12.33 -13.67
N MET A 446 -8.36 -12.66 -13.69
CA MET A 446 -8.88 -14.01 -13.42
C MET A 446 -8.54 -14.51 -12.01
N GLN A 447 -8.43 -13.60 -11.04
CA GLN A 447 -8.18 -13.91 -9.64
C GLN A 447 -9.50 -14.03 -8.88
N LYS A 448 -9.91 -15.26 -8.54
CA LYS A 448 -11.10 -15.53 -7.71
C LYS A 448 -10.74 -15.68 -6.24
N TRP A 449 -10.11 -14.66 -5.68
CA TRP A 449 -9.56 -14.70 -4.31
C TRP A 449 -10.62 -14.94 -3.23
N SER A 450 -11.89 -14.58 -3.49
CA SER A 450 -13.02 -14.89 -2.62
C SER A 450 -13.22 -16.40 -2.45
N THR A 451 -13.13 -17.17 -3.54
CA THR A 451 -13.16 -18.64 -3.52
C THR A 451 -11.92 -19.20 -2.83
N TRP A 452 -10.74 -18.64 -3.07
CA TRP A 452 -9.51 -19.14 -2.45
C TRP A 452 -9.54 -19.01 -0.93
N ALA A 453 -10.08 -17.90 -0.43
CA ALA A 453 -10.32 -17.67 0.99
C ALA A 453 -11.39 -18.63 1.55
N ALA A 454 -12.56 -18.70 0.90
CA ALA A 454 -13.68 -19.52 1.37
C ALA A 454 -13.36 -21.02 1.41
N MET A 455 -12.55 -21.51 0.46
CA MET A 455 -12.16 -22.92 0.37
C MET A 455 -10.88 -23.25 1.14
N GLY A 456 -10.26 -22.27 1.80
CA GLY A 456 -9.01 -22.48 2.56
C GLY A 456 -7.81 -22.85 1.68
N TYR A 457 -7.78 -22.39 0.43
CA TYR A 457 -6.64 -22.61 -0.46
C TYR A 457 -5.43 -21.73 -0.10
N VAL A 458 -5.68 -20.62 0.58
CA VAL A 458 -4.66 -19.74 1.14
C VAL A 458 -4.95 -19.47 2.61
N ASN A 459 -3.91 -19.23 3.40
CA ASN A 459 -4.01 -18.91 4.83
C ASN A 459 -4.32 -17.43 5.08
N PHE A 460 -3.86 -16.55 4.18
CA PHE A 460 -4.17 -15.13 4.19
C PHE A 460 -4.06 -14.54 2.79
N LEU A 461 -4.68 -13.37 2.58
CA LEU A 461 -4.55 -12.60 1.34
C LEU A 461 -3.71 -11.35 1.58
N ALA A 462 -2.90 -10.98 0.59
CA ALA A 462 -2.08 -9.79 0.57
C ALA A 462 -2.57 -8.82 -0.53
N PRO A 463 -3.64 -8.04 -0.27
CA PRO A 463 -4.15 -7.08 -1.25
C PRO A 463 -3.17 -5.92 -1.48
N MET A 464 -2.87 -5.62 -2.74
CA MET A 464 -2.00 -4.51 -3.13
C MET A 464 -2.80 -3.19 -3.16
N VAL A 465 -3.05 -2.60 -1.99
CA VAL A 465 -3.82 -1.34 -1.87
C VAL A 465 -2.89 -0.14 -2.00
N TYR A 466 -2.29 0.00 -3.17
CA TYR A 466 -1.24 0.98 -3.44
C TYR A 466 -1.81 2.35 -3.80
N THR A 467 -1.93 3.21 -2.80
CA THR A 467 -2.47 4.56 -2.95
C THR A 467 -1.92 5.50 -1.89
N VAL A 468 -1.98 6.80 -2.16
CA VAL A 468 -1.79 7.85 -1.16
C VAL A 468 -3.10 8.23 -0.45
N ASN A 469 -4.25 7.77 -0.97
CA ASN A 469 -5.57 8.11 -0.45
C ASN A 469 -6.03 7.14 0.66
N ALA A 470 -6.12 7.66 1.88
CA ALA A 470 -6.60 6.94 3.05
C ALA A 470 -8.05 6.43 2.93
N GLU A 471 -8.94 7.17 2.28
CA GLU A 471 -10.35 6.77 2.08
C GLU A 471 -10.44 5.55 1.16
N TRP A 472 -9.65 5.53 0.09
CA TRP A 472 -9.60 4.37 -0.81
C TRP A 472 -9.11 3.11 -0.10
N ILE A 473 -8.19 3.23 0.86
CA ILE A 473 -7.78 2.10 1.69
C ILE A 473 -8.96 1.60 2.53
N ALA A 474 -9.68 2.52 3.18
CA ALA A 474 -10.83 2.15 3.98
C ALA A 474 -11.93 1.47 3.15
N GLU A 475 -12.26 2.02 1.98
CA GLU A 475 -13.25 1.45 1.06
C GLU A 475 -12.81 0.10 0.50
N SER A 476 -11.53 -0.06 0.15
CA SER A 476 -10.99 -1.33 -0.35
C SER A 476 -11.07 -2.42 0.70
N ILE A 477 -10.64 -2.13 1.94
CA ILE A 477 -10.74 -3.10 3.04
C ILE A 477 -12.21 -3.41 3.35
N GLY A 478 -13.08 -2.40 3.42
CA GLY A 478 -14.50 -2.58 3.67
C GLY A 478 -15.19 -3.47 2.63
N ARG A 479 -14.88 -3.27 1.34
CA ARG A 479 -15.40 -4.13 0.25
C ARG A 479 -14.90 -5.56 0.35
N MET A 480 -13.61 -5.77 0.61
CA MET A 480 -13.07 -7.12 0.82
C MET A 480 -13.75 -7.80 2.03
N ARG A 481 -13.91 -7.08 3.15
CA ARG A 481 -14.61 -7.59 4.34
C ARG A 481 -16.06 -7.97 4.05
N GLY A 482 -16.76 -7.23 3.19
CA GLY A 482 -18.09 -7.58 2.72
C GLY A 482 -18.16 -8.92 1.96
N VAL A 483 -17.05 -9.37 1.35
CA VAL A 483 -17.00 -10.61 0.57
C VAL A 483 -16.49 -11.80 1.38
N ILE A 484 -15.40 -11.65 2.15
CA ILE A 484 -14.75 -12.76 2.87
C ILE A 484 -14.97 -12.74 4.39
N GLY A 485 -15.71 -11.75 4.89
CA GLY A 485 -15.98 -11.56 6.31
C GLY A 485 -14.78 -11.04 7.11
N ASP A 486 -15.01 -10.82 8.40
CA ASP A 486 -14.02 -10.26 9.32
C ASP A 486 -12.96 -11.26 9.79
N SER A 487 -13.27 -12.56 9.73
CA SER A 487 -12.43 -13.61 10.32
C SER A 487 -11.27 -14.03 9.42
N PHE A 488 -11.39 -13.86 8.10
CA PHE A 488 -10.33 -14.27 7.18
C PHE A 488 -9.14 -13.31 7.28
N PRO A 489 -7.89 -13.79 7.43
CA PRO A 489 -6.75 -12.89 7.60
C PRO A 489 -6.41 -12.09 6.33
N LEU A 490 -6.27 -10.77 6.52
CA LEU A 490 -5.82 -9.82 5.49
C LEU A 490 -4.52 -9.16 5.95
N HIS A 491 -3.52 -9.12 5.07
CA HIS A 491 -2.27 -8.39 5.29
C HIS A 491 -2.15 -7.30 4.22
N ILE A 492 -2.52 -6.06 4.56
CA ILE A 492 -2.75 -5.01 3.56
C ILE A 492 -1.41 -4.47 3.04
N GLY A 493 -1.21 -4.56 1.72
CA GLY A 493 -0.07 -3.98 1.03
C GLY A 493 -0.19 -2.46 0.95
N LEU A 494 0.75 -1.75 1.56
CA LEU A 494 0.88 -0.28 1.52
C LEU A 494 2.10 0.11 0.69
N ALA A 495 2.08 1.32 0.11
CA ALA A 495 3.01 1.72 -0.95
C ALA A 495 3.90 2.93 -0.56
N PRO A 496 4.85 2.79 0.39
CA PRO A 496 5.81 3.87 0.70
C PRO A 496 6.62 4.35 -0.50
N TYR A 497 6.78 3.54 -1.56
CA TYR A 497 7.43 3.96 -2.82
C TYR A 497 6.74 5.18 -3.48
N LEU A 498 5.45 5.40 -3.20
CA LEU A 498 4.71 6.60 -3.61
C LEU A 498 5.09 7.86 -2.80
N LYS A 499 6.17 7.80 -2.01
CA LYS A 499 6.70 8.88 -1.17
C LYS A 499 5.69 9.37 -0.13
N LEU A 500 5.06 8.42 0.57
CA LEU A 500 4.17 8.70 1.69
C LEU A 500 4.92 9.49 2.78
N SER A 501 4.32 10.57 3.26
CA SER A 501 4.81 11.24 4.48
C SER A 501 4.66 10.31 5.69
N PRO A 502 5.39 10.56 6.80
CA PRO A 502 5.20 9.82 8.03
C PRO A 502 3.74 9.83 8.51
N ALA A 503 3.09 10.99 8.54
CA ALA A 503 1.69 11.12 8.91
C ALA A 503 0.76 10.26 8.02
N GLN A 504 0.99 10.25 6.69
CA GLN A 504 0.21 9.42 5.77
C GLN A 504 0.43 7.92 6.05
N LEU A 505 1.68 7.47 6.18
CA LEU A 505 1.97 6.06 6.46
C LEU A 505 1.31 5.61 7.77
N LEU A 506 1.42 6.41 8.83
CA LEU A 506 0.79 6.10 10.11
C LEU A 506 -0.74 6.03 9.99
N GLN A 507 -1.36 7.00 9.32
CA GLN A 507 -2.80 7.02 9.10
C GLN A 507 -3.27 5.75 8.37
N GLN A 508 -2.55 5.32 7.33
CA GLN A 508 -2.89 4.12 6.58
C GLN A 508 -2.79 2.85 7.45
N ILE A 509 -1.76 2.74 8.29
CA ILE A 509 -1.61 1.64 9.26
C ILE A 509 -2.78 1.63 10.25
N GLU A 510 -3.18 2.79 10.77
CA GLU A 510 -4.29 2.89 11.73
C GLU A 510 -5.63 2.51 11.09
N ILE A 511 -5.89 2.93 9.85
CA ILE A 511 -7.09 2.52 9.10
C ILE A 511 -7.14 0.99 8.91
N CYS A 512 -6.00 0.38 8.58
CA CYS A 512 -5.92 -1.08 8.46
C CYS A 512 -6.36 -1.78 9.75
N ARG A 513 -5.91 -1.27 10.90
CA ARG A 513 -6.26 -1.82 12.23
C ARG A 513 -7.71 -1.58 12.60
N ASP A 514 -8.22 -0.37 12.37
CA ASP A 514 -9.61 0.00 12.65
C ASP A 514 -10.59 -0.88 11.86
N LEU A 515 -10.20 -1.31 10.65
CA LEU A 515 -10.95 -2.22 9.78
C LEU A 515 -10.52 -3.69 9.92
N ARG A 516 -9.91 -4.03 11.07
CA ARG A 516 -9.59 -5.40 11.49
C ARG A 516 -8.67 -6.15 10.52
N ALA A 517 -7.81 -5.47 9.76
CA ALA A 517 -6.75 -6.16 9.05
C ALA A 517 -5.86 -6.89 10.06
N SER A 518 -5.43 -8.10 9.71
CA SER A 518 -4.59 -8.93 10.58
C SER A 518 -3.10 -8.54 10.47
N GLY A 519 -2.76 -7.70 9.49
CA GLY A 519 -1.42 -7.20 9.29
C GLY A 519 -1.34 -6.13 8.19
N VAL A 520 -0.14 -5.59 8.03
CA VAL A 520 0.26 -4.68 6.95
C VAL A 520 1.56 -5.19 6.33
N ILE A 521 1.75 -4.97 5.03
CA ILE A 521 2.97 -5.29 4.30
C ILE A 521 3.43 -4.03 3.56
N LEU A 522 4.67 -3.59 3.76
CA LEU A 522 5.18 -2.38 3.11
C LEU A 522 5.96 -2.73 1.83
N PHE A 523 5.51 -2.20 0.68
CA PHE A 523 6.19 -2.33 -0.62
C PHE A 523 7.00 -1.06 -0.92
N SER A 524 8.32 -1.07 -0.95
CA SER A 524 9.23 -2.15 -0.57
C SER A 524 10.21 -1.71 0.52
N SER A 525 11.00 -2.64 1.05
CA SER A 525 12.10 -2.34 1.99
C SER A 525 13.09 -1.29 1.49
N ALA A 526 13.26 -1.18 0.16
CA ALA A 526 14.19 -0.24 -0.46
C ALA A 526 13.64 1.19 -0.47
N ASP A 527 12.33 1.34 -0.35
CA ASP A 527 11.62 2.62 -0.39
C ASP A 527 11.39 3.24 1.00
N LEU A 528 11.71 2.49 2.05
CA LEU A 528 11.60 2.96 3.43
C LEU A 528 12.82 3.80 3.82
N SER A 529 12.58 5.06 4.18
CA SER A 529 13.63 5.93 4.67
C SER A 529 14.10 5.51 6.07
N PRO A 530 15.34 5.87 6.47
CA PRO A 530 15.80 5.66 7.85
C PRO A 530 14.86 6.27 8.89
N GLU A 531 14.24 7.41 8.56
CA GLU A 531 13.28 8.07 9.45
C GLU A 531 11.98 7.27 9.57
N GLN A 532 11.43 6.74 8.48
CA GLN A 532 10.24 5.88 8.55
C GLN A 532 10.51 4.62 9.39
N LEU A 533 11.67 3.97 9.22
CA LEU A 533 12.06 2.81 10.03
C LEU A 533 12.15 3.16 11.52
N ARG A 534 12.76 4.31 11.85
CA ARG A 534 12.86 4.82 13.22
C ARG A 534 11.47 5.09 13.82
N LEU A 535 10.59 5.77 13.06
CA LEU A 535 9.25 6.13 13.52
C LEU A 535 8.37 4.88 13.73
N LEU A 536 8.42 3.91 12.81
CA LEU A 536 7.75 2.61 12.99
C LEU A 536 8.17 1.95 14.31
N ARG A 537 9.49 1.87 14.57
CA ARG A 537 10.08 1.28 15.78
C ARG A 537 9.59 1.93 17.06
N ILE A 538 9.50 3.25 17.12
CA ILE A 538 9.10 3.94 18.37
C ILE A 538 7.59 4.09 18.52
N GLY A 539 6.84 3.81 17.45
CA GLY A 539 5.41 4.04 17.38
C GLY A 539 4.60 2.76 17.16
N PRO A 540 4.03 2.56 15.96
CA PRO A 540 3.06 1.51 15.70
C PRO A 540 3.65 0.11 15.85
N PHE A 541 4.98 -0.04 15.72
CA PHE A 541 5.69 -1.33 15.87
C PHE A 541 6.53 -1.44 17.14
N ARG A 542 6.37 -0.52 18.12
CA ARG A 542 7.19 -0.48 19.35
C ARG A 542 7.11 -1.72 20.23
N THR A 543 5.96 -2.38 20.26
CA THR A 543 5.76 -3.61 21.00
C THR A 543 6.03 -4.77 20.07
N ALA A 544 6.89 -5.71 20.46
CA ALA A 544 7.12 -6.93 19.70
C ALA A 544 5.78 -7.64 19.44
N ALA A 545 5.52 -7.99 18.18
CA ALA A 545 4.29 -8.65 17.78
C ALA A 545 4.56 -10.02 17.17
N GLN A 546 3.66 -10.95 17.43
CA GLN A 546 3.63 -12.23 16.74
C GLN A 546 2.72 -12.13 15.51
N PRO A 547 3.13 -12.64 14.34
CA PRO A 547 2.24 -12.74 13.21
C PRO A 547 1.06 -13.68 13.53
N PRO A 548 -0.18 -13.36 13.12
CA PRO A 548 -1.38 -14.17 13.40
C PRO A 548 -1.26 -15.63 12.92
N THR A 549 -0.42 -15.87 11.92
CA THR A 549 -0.13 -17.18 11.33
C THR A 549 0.51 -18.19 12.31
N LEU A 550 1.19 -17.72 13.37
CA LEU A 550 1.73 -18.58 14.43
C LEU A 550 0.65 -19.11 15.39
N ILE A 551 -0.48 -18.40 15.50
CA ILE A 551 -1.59 -18.82 16.36
C ILE A 551 -2.30 -20.04 15.73
N THR A 552 -2.40 -20.08 14.40
CA THR A 552 -3.00 -21.20 13.67
C THR A 552 -2.11 -22.45 13.57
N LYS A 553 -0.77 -22.32 13.63
CA LYS A 553 0.13 -23.49 13.67
C LYS A 553 0.04 -24.26 14.99
N ARG A 554 -0.35 -23.60 16.09
CA ARG A 554 -0.49 -24.23 17.43
C ARG A 554 -1.89 -24.78 17.73
N SER A 555 -2.84 -24.63 16.80
CA SER A 555 -4.22 -25.11 16.95
C SER A 555 -4.56 -26.24 15.97
N LYS A 556 -3.63 -27.19 15.75
CA LYS A 556 -4.01 -28.56 15.36
C LYS A 556 -4.25 -29.34 16.68
N PRO A 557 -5.38 -30.04 16.84
CA PRO A 557 -5.66 -30.84 18.03
C PRO A 557 -4.62 -31.95 18.27
#